data_AF-A0A2X1RIP1-F1
#
_entry.id   AF-A0A2X1RIP1-F1
#
_cell.length_a   1.000
_cell.length_b   1.000
_cell.length_c   1.000
_cell.angle_alpha   90.00
_cell.angle_beta   90.00
_cell.angle_gamma   90.00
#
_symmetry.space_group_name_H-M   'P 1'
#
loop_
_entity.id
_entity.type
_entity.pdbx_description
1 polymer ?
#
loop_
_entity_poly.entity_id
_entity_poly.type
_entity_poly.pdbx_seq_one_letter_code
_entity_poly.pdbx_strand_id
1 'polypeptide(L)' 'MKWTDTQLIAEELYDRNPDLDPKTVRFTDLHKWICELENFDDDPNKSK' A
#
# COMPACT_ATOMS: atom_id res chain seq x y z
N MET A 1 0.57 10.06 4.49
CA MET A 1 -0.28 8.86 4.67
C MET A 1 0.37 7.97 5.71
N LYS A 2 -0.42 7.43 6.64
CA LYS A 2 0.03 6.54 7.72
C LYS A 2 -0.48 5.12 7.51
N TRP A 3 0.11 4.12 8.17
CA TRP A 3 -0.35 2.72 8.06
C TRP A 3 -1.81 2.52 8.47
N THR A 4 -2.35 3.40 9.32
CA THR A 4 -3.76 3.39 9.75
C THR A 4 -4.73 3.84 8.67
N ASP A 5 -4.25 4.55 7.64
CA ASP A 5 -5.07 5.08 6.55
C ASP A 5 -5.31 4.02 5.47
N THR A 6 -5.70 2.80 5.89
CA THR A 6 -5.74 1.60 5.03
C THR A 6 -6.63 1.77 3.79
N GLN A 7 -7.75 2.48 3.94
CA GLN A 7 -8.66 2.82 2.83
C GLN A 7 -7.95 3.67 1.76
N LEU A 8 -7.27 4.74 2.18
CA LEU A 8 -6.59 5.67 1.29
C LEU A 8 -5.38 5.00 0.60
N ILE A 9 -4.65 4.15 1.34
CA ILE A 9 -3.58 3.33 0.79
C ILE A 9 -4.13 2.41 -0.32
N ALA A 10 -5.26 1.74 -0.07
CA ALA A 10 -5.85 0.83 -1.04
C ALA A 10 -6.33 1.56 -2.30
N GLU A 11 -6.92 2.75 -2.15
CA GLU A 11 -7.36 3.61 -3.26
C GLU A 11 -6.17 4.03 -4.13
N GLU A 12 -5.07 4.52 -3.53
CA GLU A 12 -3.84 4.88 -4.28
C GLU A 12 -3.22 3.68 -5.02
N LEU A 13 -3.19 2.51 -4.39
CA LEU A 13 -2.68 1.30 -5.04
C LEU A 13 -3.58 0.83 -6.19
N TYR A 14 -4.89 0.98 -6.04
CA TYR A 14 -5.86 0.63 -7.08
C TYR A 14 -5.82 1.62 -8.24
N ASP A 15 -5.71 2.92 -7.97
CA ASP A 15 -5.57 3.95 -9.01
C ASP A 15 -4.29 3.76 -9.85
N ARG A 16 -3.21 3.28 -9.22
CA ARG A 16 -1.96 2.93 -9.91
C ARG A 16 -2.09 1.68 -10.78
N ASN A 17 -2.84 0.67 -10.36
CA ASN A 17 -3.01 -0.62 -11.04
C ASN A 17 -4.42 -1.19 -10.83
N PRO A 18 -5.43 -0.70 -11.58
CA PRO A 18 -6.83 -1.11 -11.38
C PRO A 18 -7.12 -2.54 -11.83
N ASP A 19 -6.31 -3.07 -12.75
CA ASP A 19 -6.46 -4.43 -13.30
C ASP A 19 -5.79 -5.50 -12.42
N LEU A 20 -5.06 -5.11 -11.38
CA LEU A 20 -4.38 -6.04 -10.49
C LEU A 20 -5.37 -6.69 -9.52
N ASP A 21 -5.43 -8.02 -9.50
CA ASP A 21 -6.24 -8.75 -8.50
C ASP A 21 -5.55 -8.67 -7.13
N PRO A 22 -6.14 -7.97 -6.13
CA PRO A 22 -5.55 -7.81 -4.80
C PRO A 22 -5.33 -9.15 -4.08
N LYS A 23 -6.10 -10.19 -4.43
CA LYS A 23 -5.98 -11.53 -3.81
C LYS A 23 -4.71 -12.26 -4.23
N THR A 24 -4.07 -11.83 -5.32
CA THR A 24 -2.82 -12.42 -5.83
C THR A 24 -1.58 -11.74 -5.27
N VAL A 25 -1.77 -10.62 -4.57
CA VAL A 25 -0.66 -9.79 -4.06
C VAL A 25 -0.11 -10.42 -2.77
N ARG A 26 1.21 -10.63 -2.75
CA ARG A 26 1.90 -11.08 -1.54
C ARG A 26 2.08 -9.90 -0.58
N PHE A 27 1.98 -10.14 0.72
CA PHE A 27 2.15 -9.08 1.73
C PHE A 27 3.50 -8.35 1.65
N THR A 28 4.57 -9.04 1.23
CA THR A 28 5.88 -8.42 1.02
C THR A 28 5.89 -7.43 -0.15
N ASP A 29 5.16 -7.75 -1.23
CA ASP A 29 5.06 -6.87 -2.38
C ASP A 29 4.14 -5.68 -2.04
N LEU A 30 3.03 -5.96 -1.36
CA LEU A 30 2.12 -4.93 -0.88
C LEU A 30 2.84 -3.93 0.04
N HIS A 31 3.59 -4.42 1.03
CA HIS A 31 4.38 -3.58 1.93
C HIS A 31 5.35 -2.68 1.18
N LYS A 32 6.07 -3.25 0.21
CA LYS A 32 7.00 -2.51 -0.64
C LYS A 32 6.27 -1.41 -1.42
N TRP A 33 5.16 -1.73 -2.06
CA TRP A 33 4.39 -0.75 -2.85
C TRP A 33 3.85 0.38 -1.99
N ILE A 34 3.43 0.09 -0.75
CA ILE A 34 2.98 1.12 0.20
C ILE A 34 4.14 2.05 0.58
N CYS A 35 5.33 1.49 0.85
CA CYS A 35 6.51 2.29 1.14
C CYS A 35 7.01 3.12 -0.06
N GLU A 36 6.64 2.75 -1.29
CA GLU A 36 6.97 3.44 -2.55
C GLU A 36 5.90 4.49 -2.95
N LEU A 37 4.81 4.64 -2.19
CA LEU A 37 3.84 5.71 -2.43
C LEU A 37 4.48 7.07 -2.06
N GLU A 38 4.44 8.04 -2.98
CA GLU A 38 5.03 9.38 -2.75
C GLU A 38 4.42 10.11 -1.56
N ASN A 39 3.15 9.80 -1.25
CA ASN A 39 2.40 10.39 -0.15
C ASN A 39 2.52 9.59 1.16
N PHE A 40 3.30 8.50 1.19
CA PHE A 40 3.48 7.68 2.38
C PHE A 40 4.60 8.22 3.27
N ASP A 41 4.28 8.42 4.55
CA ASP A 41 5.14 9.12 5.52
C ASP A 41 5.11 8.39 6.88
N ASP A 42 4.89 7.09 6.91
CA ASP A 42 4.99 6.31 8.16
C ASP A 42 6.28 5.51 8.23
N ASP A 43 6.59 5.00 9.41
CA ASP A 43 7.72 4.10 9.62
C ASP A 43 7.45 2.76 8.90
N PRO A 44 8.27 2.35 7.92
CA PRO A 44 8.11 1.08 7.22
C PRO A 44 8.07 -0.14 8.14
N ASN A 45 8.67 -0.06 9.34
CA ASN A 45 8.71 -1.17 10.31
C ASN A 45 7.44 -1.25 11.18
N LYS A 46 6.50 -0.32 11.03
CA LYS A 46 5.23 -0.32 11.77
C LYS A 46 4.09 -1.07 11.08
N SER A 47 4.34 -1.68 9.92
CA SER A 47 3.37 -2.63 9.37
C SER A 47 3.20 -3.80 10.33
N LYS A 48 2.06 -3.86 11.02
CA LYS A 48 1.70 -4.95 11.93
C LYS A 48 0.46 -5.67 11.42
#